data_AF-A0AAJ2TDX8-F1
#
_entry.id   AF-A0AAJ2TDX8-F1
#
_cell.length_a   1.000
_cell.length_b   1.000
_cell.length_c   1.000
_cell.angle_alpha   90.00
_cell.angle_beta   90.00
_cell.angle_gamma   90.00
#
_symmetry.space_group_name_H-M   'P 1'
#
loop_
_entity.id
_entity.type
_entity.pdbx_description
1 polymer ?
#
loop_
_entity_poly.entity_id
_entity_poly.type
_entity_poly.pdbx_seq_one_letter_code
_entity_poly.pdbx_strand_id
1 'polypeptide(L)' 'MSRYIEINGVIELPDNVYHDQFWNEFIDFLESKGCYFGGGTQEIDEEGNPI' A
#
# COMPACT_ATOMS: atom_id res chain seq x y z
N MET A 1 5.32 -21.61 11.84
CA MET A 1 5.60 -21.52 10.39
C MET A 1 4.97 -20.25 9.87
N SER A 2 5.77 -19.32 9.36
CA SER A 2 5.27 -18.04 8.81
C SER A 2 4.76 -18.27 7.39
N ARG A 3 3.59 -17.69 7.06
CA ARG A 3 3.01 -17.70 5.71
C ARG A 3 3.16 -16.30 5.14
N TYR A 4 3.72 -16.20 3.95
CA TYR A 4 3.94 -14.95 3.24
C TYR A 4 3.03 -14.90 2.02
N ILE A 5 2.53 -13.71 1.72
CA ILE A 5 1.68 -13.43 0.56
C ILE A 5 2.35 -12.27 -0.17
N GLU A 6 2.51 -12.40 -1.48
CA GLU A 6 2.98 -11.31 -2.34
C GLU A 6 1.76 -10.51 -2.82
N ILE A 7 1.83 -9.18 -2.72
CA ILE A 7 0.77 -8.27 -3.15
C ILE A 7 1.32 -7.46 -4.32
N ASN A 8 0.78 -7.68 -5.51
CA ASN A 8 1.03 -6.86 -6.70
C ASN A 8 -0.29 -6.24 -7.14
N GLY A 9 -0.34 -4.92 -7.28
CA GLY A 9 -1.54 -4.23 -7.72
C GLY A 9 -1.37 -2.72 -7.75
N VAL A 10 -2.27 -2.06 -8.47
CA VAL A 10 -2.43 -0.61 -8.48
C VAL A 10 -3.72 -0.27 -7.74
N ILE A 11 -3.65 0.74 -6.89
CA ILE A 11 -4.80 1.25 -6.15
C ILE A 11 -5.06 2.66 -6.64
N GLU A 12 -6.27 2.90 -7.13
CA GLU A 12 -6.75 4.24 -7.42
C GLU A 12 -7.18 4.90 -6.11
N LEU A 13 -6.56 6.02 -5.77
CA LEU A 13 -6.93 6.82 -4.60
C LEU A 13 -7.94 7.89 -5.01
N PRO A 14 -8.98 8.14 -4.20
CA PRO A 14 -9.87 9.27 -4.41
C PRO A 14 -9.13 10.60 -4.17
N ASP A 15 -9.56 11.69 -4.82
CA ASP A 15 -8.88 13.01 -4.81
C ASP A 15 -8.59 13.59 -3.40
N ASN A 16 -9.29 13.12 -2.38
CA ASN A 16 -9.17 13.59 -1.01
C ASN A 16 -8.26 12.72 -0.12
N VAL A 17 -7.60 11.71 -0.67
CA VAL A 17 -6.70 10.81 0.06
C VAL A 17 -5.31 10.91 -0.52
N TYR A 18 -4.36 11.32 0.30
CA TYR A 18 -2.95 11.35 -0.05
C TYR A 18 -2.31 9.97 0.09
N HIS A 19 -1.32 9.68 -0.75
CA HIS A 19 -0.58 8.42 -0.73
C HIS A 19 -0.02 8.08 0.65
N ASP A 20 0.66 9.03 1.32
CA ASP A 20 1.20 8.81 2.67
C ASP A 20 0.11 8.49 3.70
N GLN A 21 -1.06 9.15 3.61
CA GLN A 21 -2.17 8.86 4.52
C GLN A 21 -2.65 7.42 4.31
N PHE A 22 -2.94 7.06 3.07
CA PHE A 22 -3.37 5.70 2.72
C PHE A 22 -2.34 4.67 3.15
N TRP A 23 -1.06 4.93 2.89
CA TRP A 23 0.01 4.00 3.18
C TRP A 23 0.15 3.74 4.68
N ASN A 24 0.10 4.80 5.50
CA ASN A 24 0.11 4.65 6.95
C ASN A 24 -1.11 3.87 7.45
N GLU A 25 -2.32 4.20 6.99
CA GLU A 25 -3.54 3.47 7.39
C GLU A 25 -3.51 1.99 6.97
N PHE A 26 -2.93 1.69 5.80
CA PHE A 26 -2.75 0.32 5.32
C PHE A 26 -1.78 -0.48 6.20
N ILE A 27 -0.63 0.11 6.57
CA ILE A 27 0.33 -0.53 7.47
C ILE A 27 -0.28 -0.73 8.85
N ASP A 28 -0.93 0.28 9.41
CA ASP A 28 -1.61 0.21 10.71
C ASP A 28 -2.67 -0.91 10.74
N PHE A 29 -3.43 -1.06 9.65
CA PHE A 29 -4.40 -2.15 9.50
C PHE A 29 -3.73 -3.52 9.56
N LEU A 30 -2.59 -3.71 8.87
CA LEU A 30 -1.86 -4.97 8.87
C LEU A 30 -1.25 -5.27 10.24
N GLU A 31 -0.62 -4.29 10.88
CA GLU A 31 -0.04 -4.44 12.21
C GLU A 31 -1.11 -4.76 13.26
N SER A 32 -2.30 -4.16 13.15
CA SER A 32 -3.47 -4.50 13.99
C SER A 32 -3.88 -5.97 13.90
N LYS A 33 -3.57 -6.66 12.79
CA LYS A 33 -3.82 -8.09 12.59
C LYS A 33 -2.61 -8.97 12.92
N GLY A 34 -1.51 -8.39 13.40
CA GLY A 34 -0.24 -9.08 13.64
C GLY A 34 0.48 -9.48 12.34
N CYS A 35 0.11 -8.84 11.23
CA CYS A 35 0.80 -8.98 9.94
C CYS A 35 1.94 -7.97 9.86
N TYR A 36 3.01 -8.36 9.17
CA TYR A 36 4.14 -7.49 8.90
C TYR A 36 4.29 -7.38 7.39
N PHE A 37 4.28 -6.14 6.89
CA PHE A 37 4.48 -5.86 5.48
C PHE A 37 5.91 -5.39 5.24
N GLY A 38 6.65 -6.11 4.39
CA GLY A 38 8.01 -5.75 3.99
C GLY A 38 8.03 -5.39 2.51
N GLY A 39 7.91 -4.10 2.19
CA GLY A 39 7.85 -3.57 0.83
C GLY A 39 7.65 -2.06 0.83
N GLY A 40 7.22 -1.52 -0.31
CA GLY A 40 6.89 -0.11 -0.44
C GLY A 40 5.87 0.11 -1.55
N THR A 41 5.24 1.28 -1.52
CA THR A 41 4.40 1.78 -2.60
C THR A 41 5.07 2.95 -3.28
N GLN A 42 4.69 3.17 -4.53
CA GLN A 42 5.12 4.29 -5.34
C GLN A 42 3.86 4.89 -5.95
N GLU A 43 3.75 6.21 -5.88
CA GLU A 43 2.72 6.93 -6.60
C GLU A 43 2.99 6.83 -8.11
N ILE A 44 1.95 6.54 -8.89
CA ILE A 44 2.03 6.41 -10.34
C ILE A 44 0.91 7.21 -11.00
N ASP A 45 1.16 7.68 -12.22
CA ASP A 45 0.15 8.32 -13.06
C ASP A 45 -0.82 7.31 -13.71
N GLU A 46 -1.81 7.81 -14.45
CA GLU A 46 -2.80 6.99 -15.17
C GLU A 46 -2.16 6.05 -16.22
N GLU A 47 -0.95 6.35 -16.69
CA GLU A 47 -0.19 5.55 -17.64
C GLU A 47 0.72 4.52 -16.95
N GLY A 48 0.82 4.57 -15.62
CA GLY A 48 1.63 3.68 -14.79
C GLY A 48 3.08 4.13 -14.58
N ASN A 49 3.41 5.39 -14.86
CA ASN A 49 4.75 5.94 -14.64
C ASN A 49 4.90 6.55 -13.24
N PRO A 50 6.09 6.45 -12.60
CA PRO A 50 6.39 7.12 -11.33
C PRO A 50 6.19 8.64 -11.40
N ILE A 51 5.63 9.21 -10.33
CA ILE A 51 5.56 10.67 -10.12
C ILE A 51 6.43 11.15 -8.94
#